data_AF-A0A3S1FWY0-F1
#
_entry.id   AF-A0A3S1FWY0-F1
#
_cell.length_a   1.000
_cell.length_b   1.000
_cell.length_c   1.000
_cell.angle_alpha   90.00
_cell.angle_beta   90.00
_cell.angle_gamma   90.00
#
_symmetry.space_group_name_H-M   'P 1'
#
loop_
_entity.id
_entity.type
_entity.pdbx_description
1 polymer ?
#
loop_
_entity_poly.entity_id
_entity_poly.type
_entity_poly.pdbx_seq_one_letter_code
_entity_poly.pdbx_strand_id
1 'polypeptide(L)'
;MEHQTLSQLQTIAEVEPLSTYPIMTRQQRIERWAELLEQHPERRLTALTGTEYLKREARDAARGERSPITVAFEDPLLRALGLKDDTYGAAKRFFE
;
A
#
# COMPACT_ATOMS: atom_id res chain seq x y z
N MET A 1 -25.25 -5.61 13.52
CA MET A 1 -25.06 -5.21 12.12
C MET A 1 -23.98 -6.11 11.56
N GLU A 2 -24.35 -6.86 10.54
CA GLU A 2 -23.71 -8.07 10.04
C GLU A 2 -22.32 -7.79 9.43
N HIS A 3 -21.24 -8.29 10.05
CA HIS A 3 -19.95 -8.41 9.37
C HIS A 3 -19.89 -9.80 8.75
N GLN A 4 -20.44 -9.93 7.55
CA GLN A 4 -20.39 -11.18 6.80
C GLN A 4 -18.96 -11.45 6.32
N THR A 5 -18.38 -12.50 6.92
CA THR A 5 -17.43 -13.46 6.34
C THR A 5 -16.14 -12.91 5.74
N LEU A 6 -15.23 -12.45 6.60
CA LEU A 6 -13.78 -12.57 6.40
C LEU A 6 -13.34 -14.05 6.55
N SER A 7 -14.06 -14.97 5.93
CA SER A 7 -13.64 -16.36 5.86
C SER A 7 -13.02 -16.58 4.48
N GLN A 8 -11.74 -16.97 4.47
CA GLN A 8 -10.95 -17.39 3.31
C GLN A 8 -10.16 -16.30 2.56
N LEU A 9 -9.32 -15.54 3.27
CA LEU A 9 -8.04 -15.13 2.69
C LEU A 9 -6.97 -16.09 3.20
N GLN A 10 -6.94 -17.24 2.54
CA GLN A 10 -5.92 -18.26 2.71
C GLN A 10 -4.54 -17.61 2.63
N THR A 11 -3.71 -17.89 3.63
CA THR A 11 -2.26 -18.08 3.55
C THR A 11 -1.63 -17.69 2.21
N ILE A 12 -1.11 -16.47 2.06
CA ILE A 12 -0.21 -16.15 0.93
C ILE A 12 1.12 -15.67 1.49
N ALA A 13 1.78 -16.61 2.19
CA ALA A 13 3.22 -16.66 2.34
C ALA A 13 3.80 -17.76 1.42
N GLU A 14 3.16 -18.03 0.29
CA GLU A 14 3.67 -18.91 -0.75
C GLU A 14 3.92 -18.08 -2.01
N VAL A 15 5.12 -18.26 -2.55
CA VAL A 15 5.66 -17.57 -3.72
C VAL A 15 4.87 -18.03 -4.95
N GLU A 16 3.68 -17.45 -5.14
CA GLU A 16 2.86 -17.65 -6.33
C GLU A 16 3.52 -16.90 -7.52
N PRO A 17 3.64 -17.55 -8.69
CA PRO A 17 4.23 -16.93 -9.87
C PRO A 17 3.45 -15.66 -10.25
N LEU A 18 4.20 -14.59 -10.55
CA LEU A 18 3.72 -13.22 -10.81
C LEU A 18 2.67 -13.08 -11.95
N SER A 19 2.32 -14.17 -12.63
CA SER A 19 1.43 -14.26 -13.79
C SER A 19 -0.07 -14.37 -13.46
N THR A 20 -0.46 -14.51 -12.18
CA THR A 20 -1.85 -14.81 -11.80
C THR A 20 -2.51 -13.71 -10.95
N TYR A 21 -1.91 -12.52 -10.83
CA TYR A 21 -2.52 -11.49 -9.99
C TYR A 21 -3.78 -10.92 -10.64
N PRO A 22 -4.95 -11.00 -9.97
CA PRO A 22 -6.16 -10.41 -10.50
C PRO A 22 -5.99 -8.91 -10.63
N ILE A 23 -6.60 -8.32 -11.67
CA ILE A 23 -6.68 -6.86 -11.79
C ILE A 23 -7.42 -6.34 -10.56
N MET A 24 -6.70 -5.67 -9.66
CA MET A 24 -7.30 -5.06 -8.48
C MET A 24 -7.87 -3.68 -8.81
N THR A 25 -9.12 -3.48 -8.40
CA THR A 25 -9.75 -2.16 -8.33
C THR A 25 -9.03 -1.28 -7.31
N ARG A 26 -9.26 0.05 -7.40
CA ARG A 26 -8.77 1.01 -6.42
C ARG A 26 -9.12 0.60 -4.97
N GLN A 27 -10.36 0.18 -4.75
CA GLN A 27 -10.83 -0.20 -3.42
C GLN A 27 -10.08 -1.41 -2.88
N GLN A 28 -9.90 -2.45 -3.68
CA GLN A 28 -9.17 -3.66 -3.29
C GLN A 28 -7.69 -3.36 -2.95
N ARG A 29 -7.05 -2.42 -3.67
CA ARG A 29 -5.68 -1.97 -3.32
C ARG A 29 -5.64 -1.30 -1.96
N ILE A 30 -6.63 -0.47 -1.64
CA ILE A 30 -6.73 0.22 -0.35
C ILE A 30 -7.01 -0.78 0.77
N GLU A 31 -7.91 -1.74 0.57
CA GLU A 31 -8.20 -2.80 1.53
C GLU A 31 -6.96 -3.65 1.81
N ARG A 32 -6.24 -4.07 0.76
CA ARG A 32 -4.97 -4.78 0.91
C ARG A 32 -3.95 -3.97 1.70
N TRP A 33 -3.86 -2.67 1.44
CA TRP A 33 -2.95 -1.81 2.19
C TRP A 33 -3.37 -1.67 3.66
N ALA A 34 -4.67 -1.59 3.95
CA ALA A 34 -5.18 -1.59 5.32
C ALA A 34 -4.82 -2.89 6.06
N GLU A 35 -5.01 -4.06 5.44
CA GLU A 35 -4.60 -5.35 6.01
C GLU A 35 -3.12 -5.38 6.38
N LEU A 36 -2.24 -4.86 5.51
CA LEU A 36 -0.80 -4.81 5.77
C LEU A 36 -0.45 -3.92 6.96
N LEU A 37 -1.18 -2.82 7.15
CA LEU A 37 -1.02 -1.94 8.31
C LEU A 37 -1.53 -2.61 9.60
N GLU A 38 -2.59 -3.41 9.51
CA GLU A 38 -3.19 -4.14 10.64
C GLU A 38 -2.37 -5.36 11.08
N GLN A 39 -1.54 -5.94 10.22
CA GLN A 39 -0.68 -7.09 10.55
C GLN A 39 0.37 -6.77 11.63
N HIS A 40 0.84 -5.53 11.69
CA HIS A 40 1.89 -5.09 12.62
C HIS A 40 1.49 -3.78 13.31
N PRO A 41 0.46 -3.80 14.17
CA PRO A 41 -0.09 -2.58 14.80
C PRO A 41 0.92 -1.86 15.71
N GLU A 42 1.93 -2.58 16.22
CA GLU A 42 3.02 -2.05 17.03
C GLU A 42 4.10 -1.32 16.21
N ARG A 43 4.12 -1.50 14.87
CA ARG A 43 5.10 -0.86 14.00
C ARG A 43 4.93 0.65 14.05
N ARG A 44 5.99 1.36 14.45
CA ARG A 44 6.01 2.82 14.41
C ARG A 44 6.19 3.29 12.98
N LEU A 45 5.22 4.06 12.49
CA LEU A 45 5.23 4.62 11.14
C LEU A 45 5.41 6.13 11.19
N THR A 46 6.28 6.64 10.32
CA THR A 46 6.51 8.08 10.18
C THR A 46 5.46 8.69 9.28
N ALA A 47 4.75 9.72 9.75
CA ALA A 47 3.84 10.49 8.91
C ALA A 47 4.61 11.32 7.87
N LEU A 48 4.05 11.46 6.66
CA LEU A 48 4.54 12.43 5.67
C LEU A 48 3.99 13.81 6.00
N THR A 49 4.66 14.52 6.90
CA THR A 49 4.26 15.86 7.34
C THR A 49 4.64 16.94 6.33
N GLY A 50 3.84 18.01 6.26
CA GLY A 50 4.14 19.20 5.49
C GLY A 50 3.98 19.07 3.98
N THR A 51 3.45 17.94 3.49
CA THR A 51 3.18 17.72 2.06
C THR A 51 2.21 18.77 1.50
N GLU A 52 1.29 19.28 2.32
CA GLU A 52 0.34 20.33 2.00
C GLU A 52 1.00 21.68 1.66
N TYR A 53 2.21 21.93 2.16
CA TYR A 53 2.97 23.17 1.90
C TYR A 53 3.98 23.01 0.75
N LEU A 54 4.22 21.77 0.30
CA LEU A 54 5.16 21.51 -0.78
C LEU A 54 4.53 21.84 -2.14
N LYS A 55 5.35 22.43 -3.02
CA LYS A 55 5.05 22.53 -4.46
C LYS A 55 4.88 21.12 -5.04
N ARG A 56 4.11 21.01 -6.12
CA ARG A 56 3.72 19.72 -6.70
C ARG A 56 4.90 18.80 -6.96
N GLU A 57 5.97 19.30 -7.56
CA GLU A 57 7.15 18.48 -7.90
C GLU A 57 7.86 17.96 -6.65
N ALA A 58 8.03 18.83 -5.64
CA ALA A 58 8.63 18.47 -4.37
C ALA A 58 7.74 17.50 -3.57
N ARG A 59 6.42 17.68 -3.63
CA ARG A 59 5.45 16.78 -3.00
C ARG A 59 5.45 15.42 -3.67
N ASP A 60 5.46 15.36 -5.00
CA ASP A 60 5.49 14.11 -5.75
C ASP A 60 6.76 13.29 -5.42
N ALA A 61 7.89 13.97 -5.21
CA ALA A 61 9.16 13.35 -4.80
C ALA A 61 9.27 13.10 -3.28
N ALA A 62 8.32 13.57 -2.47
CA ALA A 62 8.39 13.44 -1.02
C ALA A 62 8.34 11.97 -0.61
N ARG A 63 9.22 11.61 0.31
CA ARG A 63 9.35 10.26 0.86
C ARG A 63 9.56 10.34 2.36
N GLY A 64 8.80 9.56 3.12
CA GLY A 64 9.01 9.36 4.55
C GLY A 64 9.66 8.00 4.79
N GLU A 65 10.75 7.96 5.56
CA GLU A 65 11.31 6.69 5.99
C GLU A 65 10.35 5.94 6.91
N ARG A 66 10.16 4.64 6.66
CA ARG A 66 9.25 3.78 7.43
C ARG A 66 7.84 4.39 7.49
N SER A 67 7.40 4.95 6.38
CA SER A 67 6.07 5.53 6.27
C SER A 67 5.03 4.46 5.96
N PRO A 68 3.72 4.77 6.09
CA PRO A 68 2.67 3.87 5.59
C PRO A 68 2.84 3.51 4.11
N ILE A 69 3.41 4.40 3.29
CA ILE A 69 3.69 4.13 1.87
C ILE A 69 4.80 3.07 1.74
N THR A 70 5.81 3.10 2.61
CA THR A 70 6.84 2.05 2.65
C THR A 70 6.22 0.68 2.93
N VAL A 71 5.21 0.60 3.80
CA VAL A 71 4.47 -0.67 4.06
C VAL A 71 3.79 -1.19 2.79
N ALA A 72 3.12 -0.32 2.03
CA ALA A 72 2.51 -0.71 0.75
C ALA A 72 3.57 -1.16 -0.27
N PHE A 73 4.70 -0.47 -0.34
CA PHE A 73 5.77 -0.81 -1.28
C PHE A 73 6.52 -2.09 -0.88
N GLU A 74 6.59 -2.45 0.40
CA GLU A 74 7.17 -3.72 0.84
C GLU A 74 6.34 -4.95 0.40
N ASP A 75 5.05 -4.76 0.08
CA ASP A 75 4.19 -5.83 -0.42
C ASP A 75 4.49 -6.18 -1.90
N PRO A 76 4.91 -7.43 -2.19
CA PRO A 76 5.26 -7.83 -3.54
C PRO A 76 4.11 -7.75 -4.54
N LEU A 77 2.87 -7.95 -4.08
CA LEU A 77 1.68 -7.93 -4.91
C LEU A 77 1.35 -6.51 -5.36
N LEU A 78 1.33 -5.53 -4.45
CA LEU A 78 1.11 -4.12 -4.79
C LEU A 78 2.21 -3.58 -5.72
N ARG A 79 3.46 -4.02 -5.53
CA ARG A 79 4.55 -3.73 -6.47
C ARG A 79 4.33 -4.33 -7.85
N ALA A 80 3.95 -5.61 -7.92
CA ALA A 80 3.66 -6.28 -9.19
C ALA A 80 2.48 -5.62 -9.93
N LEU A 81 1.51 -5.08 -9.19
CA LEU A 81 0.37 -4.34 -9.74
C LEU A 81 0.70 -2.90 -10.17
N GLY A 82 1.93 -2.41 -9.93
CA GLY A 82 2.42 -1.16 -10.48
C GLY A 82 2.81 -0.08 -9.45
N LEU A 83 2.88 -0.39 -8.16
CA LEU A 83 3.46 0.53 -7.16
C LEU A 83 4.99 0.58 -7.35
N LYS A 84 5.48 1.67 -7.95
CA LYS A 84 6.86 1.77 -8.46
C LYS A 84 7.92 2.01 -7.39
N ASP A 85 7.58 2.82 -6.40
CA ASP A 85 8.44 3.22 -5.29
C ASP A 85 7.57 3.68 -4.11
N ASP A 86 8.20 4.07 -3.00
CA ASP A 86 7.54 4.54 -1.79
C ASP A 86 7.47 6.07 -1.66
N THR A 87 7.50 6.79 -2.78
CA THR A 87 7.23 8.24 -2.81
C THR A 87 5.73 8.53 -2.75
N TYR A 88 5.38 9.71 -2.25
CA TYR A 88 4.01 10.22 -2.25
C TYR A 88 3.40 10.22 -3.65
N GLY A 89 4.16 10.66 -4.66
CA GLY A 89 3.69 10.74 -6.03
C GLY A 89 3.41 9.37 -6.64
N ALA A 90 4.22 8.35 -6.35
CA ALA A 90 3.97 6.99 -6.82
C ALA A 90 2.73 6.40 -6.15
N ALA A 91 2.62 6.54 -4.82
CA ALA A 91 1.44 6.09 -4.07
C ALA A 91 0.16 6.73 -4.60
N LYS A 92 0.16 8.05 -4.78
CA LYS A 92 -1.01 8.78 -5.28
C LYS A 92 -1.47 8.24 -6.65
N ARG A 93 -0.56 8.08 -7.61
CA ARG A 93 -0.90 7.56 -8.95
C ARG A 93 -1.34 6.09 -8.96
N PHE A 94 -0.96 5.33 -7.94
CA PHE A 94 -1.29 3.91 -7.83
C PHE A 94 -2.65 3.68 -7.14
N PHE A 95 -2.99 4.51 -6.16
CA PHE A 95 -4.21 4.41 -5.37
C PHE A 95 -5.33 5.38 -5.80
N GLU A 96 -5.10 6.27 -6.77
CA GLU A 96 -6.14 7.11 -7.40
C GLU A 96 -6.38 6.69 -8.85
#